data_AF-A0A8H9JVM8-F1
#
_entry.id   AF-A0A8H9JVM8-F1
#
_cell.length_a   1.000
_cell.length_b   1.000
_cell.length_c   1.000
_cell.angle_alpha   90.00
_cell.angle_beta   90.00
_cell.angle_gamma   90.00
#
_symmetry.space_group_name_H-M   'P 1'
#
loop_
_entity.id
_entity.type
_entity.pdbx_description
1 polymer ?
#
loop_
_entity_poly.entity_id
_entity_poly.type
_entity_poly.pdbx_seq_one_letter_code
_entity_poly.pdbx_strand_id
1 'polypeptide(L)'
;MRIDIWTAEIYVKYTATDAEIFHLTIQTVGKRKDAAIKSAKSKVITYLKKSNKHFIKLGLAWIEHAEVIEKAIYDCFVELKEKGLHKKAIMHQLKLTYHEFIFFENYYLGRTKKLTYQKYLYFKEFMKDEQIRKRFKIPKSEFMKFIQSHN
;
A
#
# COMPACT_ATOMS: atom_id res chain seq x y z
N MET A 1 -1.50 -8.18 6.32
CA MET A 1 -1.53 -8.43 4.86
C MET A 1 -0.10 -8.58 4.39
N ARG A 2 0.19 -9.67 3.69
CA ARG A 2 1.51 -9.98 3.18
C ARG A 2 1.86 -9.09 1.98
N ILE A 3 2.92 -8.31 2.10
CA ILE A 3 3.53 -7.53 1.02
C ILE A 3 4.88 -8.16 0.72
N ASP A 4 5.04 -8.69 -0.48
CA ASP A 4 6.32 -9.21 -0.96
C ASP A 4 7.10 -8.09 -1.65
N ILE A 5 8.37 -7.93 -1.27
CA ILE A 5 9.30 -6.96 -1.84
C ILE A 5 10.20 -7.68 -2.83
N TRP A 6 10.35 -7.06 -4.00
CA TRP A 6 11.17 -7.57 -5.09
C TRP A 6 12.17 -6.50 -5.50
N THR A 7 13.40 -6.92 -5.72
CA THR A 7 14.41 -6.14 -6.43
C THR A 7 14.38 -6.57 -7.89
N ALA A 8 14.32 -5.62 -8.82
CA ALA A 8 14.25 -5.90 -10.24
C ALA A 8 15.18 -4.99 -11.03
N GLU A 9 15.83 -5.56 -12.04
CA GLU A 9 16.66 -4.85 -12.99
C GLU A 9 16.02 -4.92 -14.37
N ILE A 10 15.76 -3.74 -14.93
CA ILE A 10 15.17 -3.60 -16.26
C ILE A 10 16.22 -3.04 -17.19
N TYR A 11 16.58 -3.84 -18.19
CA TYR A 11 17.45 -3.43 -19.28
C TYR A 11 16.65 -2.64 -20.31
N VAL A 12 17.17 -1.47 -20.71
CA VAL A 12 16.60 -0.63 -21.75
C VAL A 12 17.68 -0.36 -22.80
N LYS A 13 17.35 -0.64 -24.06
CA LYS A 13 18.20 -0.35 -25.21
C LYS A 13 17.65 0.85 -25.96
N TYR A 14 18.44 1.91 -26.09
CA TYR A 14 18.06 3.13 -26.79
C TYR A 14 18.54 3.11 -28.25
N THR A 15 19.75 2.63 -28.51
CA THR A 15 20.33 2.49 -29.86
C THR A 15 21.12 1.17 -29.97
N ALA A 16 21.84 0.94 -31.07
CA ALA A 16 22.65 -0.27 -31.24
C ALA A 16 23.73 -0.40 -30.15
N THR A 17 24.30 0.72 -29.70
CA THR A 17 25.43 0.81 -28.76
C THR A 17 25.06 1.40 -27.40
N ASP A 18 23.91 2.07 -27.29
CA ASP A 18 23.48 2.72 -26.04
C ASP A 18 22.40 1.92 -25.31
N ALA A 19 22.68 1.62 -24.04
CA ALA A 19 21.78 0.89 -23.16
C ALA A 19 22.00 1.26 -21.69
N GLU A 20 20.94 1.12 -20.90
CA GLU A 20 20.90 1.46 -19.47
C GLU A 20 20.18 0.35 -18.68
N ILE A 21 20.57 0.17 -17.41
CA ILE A 21 19.90 -0.73 -16.47
C ILE A 21 19.23 0.09 -15.37
N PHE A 22 17.93 -0.11 -15.21
CA PHE A 22 17.14 0.50 -14.14
C PHE A 22 16.98 -0.48 -12.97
N HIS A 23 17.42 -0.05 -11.79
CA HIS A 23 17.25 -0.80 -10.55
C HIS A 23 15.99 -0.31 -9.84
N LEU A 24 15.09 -1.22 -9.51
CA LEU A 24 13.79 -0.91 -8.94
C LEU A 24 13.47 -1.82 -7.76
N THR A 25 12.87 -1.22 -6.72
CA THR A 25 12.16 -1.97 -5.68
C THR A 25 10.66 -1.97 -6.00
N ILE A 26 10.07 -3.16 -6.02
CA ILE A 26 8.66 -3.39 -6.35
C ILE A 26 7.99 -4.08 -5.16
N GLN A 27 6.80 -3.59 -4.81
CA GLN A 27 5.96 -4.16 -3.78
C GLN A 27 4.74 -4.80 -4.42
N THR A 28 4.46 -6.06 -4.08
CA THR A 28 3.25 -6.77 -4.50
C THR A 28 2.47 -7.31 -3.31
N VAL A 29 1.15 -7.30 -3.41
CA VAL A 29 0.30 -8.00 -2.44
C VAL A 29 0.41 -9.50 -2.72
N GLY A 30 1.01 -10.24 -1.78
CA GLY A 30 1.35 -11.66 -1.91
C GLY A 30 2.44 -11.96 -2.94
N LYS A 31 2.84 -13.23 -3.00
CA LYS A 31 3.94 -13.73 -3.82
C LYS A 31 3.54 -13.82 -5.30
N ARG A 32 3.52 -12.68 -5.99
CA ARG A 32 3.10 -12.55 -7.40
C ARG A 32 4.23 -12.03 -8.27
N LYS A 33 5.21 -12.91 -8.59
CA LYS A 33 6.39 -12.59 -9.41
C LYS A 33 6.01 -11.92 -10.74
N ASP A 34 5.00 -12.44 -11.44
CA ASP A 34 4.54 -11.86 -12.72
C ASP A 34 4.02 -10.43 -12.57
N ALA A 35 3.32 -10.14 -11.47
CA ALA A 35 2.84 -8.80 -11.16
C ALA A 35 4.01 -7.86 -10.85
N ALA A 36 5.05 -8.36 -10.16
CA ALA A 36 6.25 -7.61 -9.88
C ALA A 36 7.00 -7.24 -11.17
N ILE A 37 7.19 -8.20 -12.09
CA ILE A 37 7.83 -7.98 -13.40
C ILE A 37 7.03 -6.96 -14.21
N LYS A 38 5.70 -7.12 -14.31
CA LYS A 38 4.85 -6.17 -15.03
C LYS A 38 4.93 -4.77 -14.43
N SER A 39 4.91 -4.65 -13.10
CA SER A 39 5.04 -3.37 -12.40
C SER A 39 6.40 -2.72 -12.66
N ALA A 40 7.50 -3.48 -12.60
CA ALA A 40 8.84 -2.97 -12.88
C ALA A 40 8.94 -2.39 -14.29
N LYS A 41 8.53 -3.16 -15.31
CA LYS A 41 8.54 -2.70 -16.70
C LYS A 41 7.67 -1.45 -16.89
N SER A 42 6.45 -1.44 -16.34
CA SER A 42 5.55 -0.29 -16.43
C SER A 42 6.14 0.97 -15.80
N LYS A 43 6.80 0.86 -14.64
CA LYS A 43 7.46 2.02 -13.99
C LYS A 43 8.55 2.61 -14.88
N VAL A 44 9.41 1.78 -15.48
CA VAL A 44 10.45 2.26 -16.42
C VAL A 44 9.81 2.92 -17.64
N ILE A 45 8.81 2.28 -18.26
CA ILE A 45 8.11 2.87 -19.41
C ILE A 45 7.52 4.24 -19.06
N THR A 46 6.86 4.36 -17.90
CA THR A 46 6.29 5.64 -17.45
C THR A 46 7.38 6.69 -17.23
N TYR A 47 8.51 6.32 -16.64
CA TYR A 47 9.65 7.21 -16.47
C TYR A 47 10.19 7.71 -17.82
N LEU A 48 10.48 6.79 -18.75
CA LEU A 48 10.99 7.14 -20.08
C LEU A 48 10.04 8.03 -20.86
N LYS A 49 8.72 7.76 -20.79
CA LYS A 49 7.69 8.62 -21.40
C LYS A 49 7.71 10.03 -20.80
N LYS A 50 7.82 10.16 -19.48
CA LYS A 50 7.90 11.47 -18.81
C LYS A 50 9.17 12.23 -19.19
N SER A 51 10.27 11.52 -19.40
CA SER A 51 11.55 12.09 -19.85
C SER A 51 11.65 12.26 -21.37
N ASN A 52 10.57 11.99 -22.11
CA ASN A 52 10.52 12.02 -23.58
C ASN A 52 11.65 11.21 -24.26
N LYS A 53 12.08 10.10 -23.65
CA LYS A 53 13.11 9.20 -24.19
C LYS A 53 12.47 8.03 -24.94
N HIS A 54 12.81 7.87 -26.20
CA HIS A 54 12.44 6.69 -27.00
C HIS A 54 13.41 5.54 -26.76
N PHE A 55 12.91 4.31 -26.76
CA PHE A 55 13.71 3.09 -26.61
C PHE A 55 13.34 2.06 -27.67
N ILE A 56 14.31 1.24 -28.10
CA ILE A 56 14.13 0.16 -29.08
C ILE A 56 13.63 -1.11 -28.40
N LYS A 57 14.21 -1.46 -27.24
CA LYS A 57 13.89 -2.70 -26.53
C LYS A 57 13.93 -2.49 -25.03
N LEU A 58 13.01 -3.16 -24.33
CA LEU A 58 12.97 -3.22 -22.89
C LEU A 58 12.86 -4.67 -22.44
N GLY A 59 13.76 -5.11 -21.56
CA GLY A 59 13.89 -6.47 -21.09
C GLY A 59 14.01 -6.55 -19.58
N LEU A 60 13.64 -7.69 -19.02
CA LEU A 60 13.99 -8.00 -17.62
C LEU A 60 15.41 -8.58 -17.63
N ALA A 61 16.33 -7.97 -16.90
CA ALA A 61 17.69 -8.49 -16.73
C ALA A 61 17.74 -9.42 -15.50
N TRP A 62 17.23 -8.93 -14.37
CA TRP A 62 17.23 -9.66 -13.10
C TRP A 62 15.95 -9.39 -12.32
N ILE A 63 15.51 -10.37 -11.52
CA ILE A 63 14.51 -10.15 -10.48
C ILE A 63 14.70 -11.14 -9.34
N GLU A 64 14.66 -10.63 -8.12
CA GLU A 64 14.83 -11.41 -6.92
C GLU A 64 13.77 -11.03 -5.89
N HIS A 65 13.36 -12.03 -5.10
CA HIS A 65 12.50 -11.81 -3.95
C HIS A 65 13.39 -11.41 -2.78
N ALA A 66 13.24 -10.18 -2.30
CA ALA A 66 14.11 -9.64 -1.25
C ALA A 66 13.58 -10.01 0.14
N GLU A 67 12.34 -9.63 0.44
CA GLU A 67 11.76 -9.85 1.76
C GLU A 67 10.23 -9.84 1.75
N VAL A 68 9.65 -10.09 2.93
CA VAL A 68 8.22 -10.04 3.18
C VAL A 68 7.95 -9.08 4.33
N ILE A 69 7.05 -8.13 4.10
CA ILE A 69 6.55 -7.23 5.14
C ILE A 69 5.07 -7.55 5.39
N GLU A 70 4.70 -7.62 6.66
CA GLU A 70 3.29 -7.61 7.06
C GLU A 70 2.82 -6.19 7.33
N LYS A 71 1.79 -5.75 6.60
CA LYS A 71 1.13 -4.46 6.84
C LYS A 71 -0.33 -4.65 7.21
N ALA A 72 -0.87 -3.78 8.06
CA ALA A 72 -2.31 -3.77 8.26
C ALA A 72 -3.01 -3.33 6.97
N ILE A 73 -4.22 -3.83 6.73
CA ILE A 73 -4.98 -3.49 5.52
C ILE A 73 -5.26 -1.98 5.48
N TYR A 74 -5.48 -1.36 6.64
CA TYR A 74 -5.71 0.08 6.73
C TYR A 74 -4.46 0.90 6.36
N ASP A 75 -3.26 0.51 6.80
CA ASP A 75 -2.03 1.21 6.41
C ASP A 75 -1.84 1.17 4.88
N CYS A 76 -2.13 0.02 4.26
CA CYS A 76 -2.09 -0.11 2.80
C CYS A 76 -3.17 0.72 2.11
N PHE A 77 -4.35 0.86 2.72
CA PHE A 77 -5.41 1.74 2.23
C PHE A 77 -4.95 3.21 2.18
N VAL A 78 -4.30 3.69 3.25
CA VAL A 78 -3.75 5.05 3.33
C VAL A 78 -2.74 5.29 2.20
N GLU A 79 -1.77 4.39 2.02
CA GLU A 79 -0.76 4.52 0.96
C GLU A 79 -1.37 4.59 -0.44
N LEU A 80 -2.44 3.83 -0.71
CA LEU A 80 -3.11 3.86 -2.02
C LEU A 80 -3.93 5.14 -2.20
N LYS A 81 -4.50 5.70 -1.13
CA LYS A 81 -5.20 7.01 -1.16
C LYS A 81 -4.22 8.15 -1.42
N GLU A 82 -3.06 8.15 -0.77
CA GLU A 82 -2.00 9.15 -0.99
C GLU A 82 -1.43 9.10 -2.41
N LYS A 83 -1.33 7.90 -3.00
CA LYS A 83 -0.98 7.71 -4.41
C LYS A 83 -2.10 8.13 -5.39
N GLY A 84 -3.25 8.60 -4.90
CA GLY A 84 -4.35 9.08 -5.71
C GLY A 84 -5.12 7.99 -6.46
N LEU A 85 -5.06 6.73 -6.03
CA LEU A 85 -5.80 5.66 -6.71
C LEU A 85 -7.32 5.84 -6.58
N HIS A 86 -8.03 5.53 -7.66
CA HIS A 86 -9.49 5.54 -7.65
C HIS A 86 -10.07 4.43 -6.76
N LYS A 87 -11.24 4.72 -6.16
CA LYS A 87 -12.01 3.80 -5.29
C LYS A 87 -12.05 2.36 -5.79
N LYS A 88 -12.45 2.14 -7.05
CA LYS A 88 -12.59 0.78 -7.62
C LYS A 88 -11.27 0.00 -7.60
N ALA A 89 -10.15 0.67 -7.90
CA ALA A 89 -8.83 0.05 -7.89
C ALA A 89 -8.42 -0.34 -6.47
N ILE A 90 -8.62 0.55 -5.50
CA ILE A 90 -8.32 0.29 -4.08
C ILE A 90 -9.14 -0.90 -3.56
N MET A 91 -10.45 -0.90 -3.80
CA MET A 91 -11.34 -1.98 -3.39
C MET A 91 -10.91 -3.33 -3.96
N HIS A 92 -10.60 -3.37 -5.26
CA HIS A 92 -10.15 -4.60 -5.93
C HIS A 92 -8.80 -5.08 -5.38
N GLN A 93 -7.83 -4.18 -5.20
CA GLN A 93 -6.49 -4.53 -4.73
C GLN A 93 -6.47 -5.02 -3.28
N LEU A 94 -7.25 -4.39 -2.41
CA LEU A 94 -7.34 -4.74 -1.00
C LEU A 94 -8.45 -5.75 -0.68
N LYS A 95 -9.18 -6.21 -1.71
CA LYS A 95 -10.36 -7.09 -1.59
C LYS A 95 -11.38 -6.57 -0.57
N LEU A 96 -11.62 -5.27 -0.57
CA LEU A 96 -12.57 -4.62 0.34
C LEU A 96 -13.98 -4.63 -0.26
N THR A 97 -14.96 -4.89 0.59
CA THR A 97 -16.36 -4.58 0.30
C THR A 97 -16.59 -3.07 0.25
N TYR A 98 -17.72 -2.65 -0.31
CA TYR A 98 -18.10 -1.23 -0.34
C TYR A 98 -18.21 -0.64 1.08
N HIS A 99 -18.78 -1.39 2.02
CA HIS A 99 -18.94 -0.92 3.41
C HIS A 99 -17.60 -0.76 4.12
N GLU A 100 -16.66 -1.68 3.93
CA GLU A 100 -15.31 -1.57 4.50
C GLU A 100 -14.55 -0.38 3.90
N PHE A 101 -14.68 -0.15 2.59
CA PHE A 101 -14.09 1.01 1.94
C PHE A 101 -14.62 2.32 2.54
N ILE A 102 -15.94 2.46 2.68
CA ILE A 102 -16.56 3.65 3.28
C ILE A 102 -16.17 3.82 4.74
N PHE A 103 -16.04 2.72 5.49
CA PHE A 103 -15.53 2.74 6.85
C PHE A 103 -14.11 3.32 6.93
N PHE A 104 -13.18 2.81 6.12
CA PHE A 104 -11.80 3.31 6.06
C PHE A 104 -11.72 4.75 5.54
N GLU A 105 -12.50 5.09 4.51
CA GLU A 105 -12.52 6.44 3.94
C GLU A 105 -13.05 7.47 4.93
N ASN A 106 -14.11 7.16 5.68
CA ASN A 106 -14.64 8.06 6.70
C ASN A 106 -13.62 8.30 7.82
N TYR A 107 -12.91 7.27 8.26
CA TYR A 107 -11.86 7.43 9.27
C TYR A 107 -10.68 8.24 8.72
N TYR A 108 -10.21 7.93 7.51
CA TYR A 108 -9.13 8.67 6.82
C TYR A 108 -9.45 10.17 6.65
N LEU A 109 -10.70 10.49 6.28
CA LEU A 109 -11.16 11.87 6.12
C LEU A 109 -11.50 12.57 7.46
N GLY A 110 -11.26 11.92 8.60
CA GLY A 110 -11.56 12.49 9.92
C GLY A 110 -13.07 12.66 10.22
N ARG A 111 -13.94 11.93 9.51
CA ARG A 111 -15.41 11.99 9.67
C ARG A 111 -15.94 11.09 10.79
N THR A 112 -15.06 10.39 11.49
CA THR A 112 -15.39 9.55 12.65
C THR A 112 -15.27 10.33 13.96
N LYS A 113 -16.02 9.93 14.99
CA LYS A 113 -15.87 10.51 16.33
C LYS A 113 -14.45 10.23 16.84
N LYS A 114 -13.80 11.25 17.41
CA LYS A 114 -12.47 11.11 18.03
C LYS A 114 -12.58 10.43 19.40
N LEU A 115 -11.74 9.43 19.64
CA LEU A 115 -11.54 8.83 20.95
C LEU A 115 -10.35 9.51 21.62
N THR A 116 -10.55 10.12 22.78
CA THR A 116 -9.47 10.64 23.63
C THR A 116 -9.09 9.60 24.68
N TYR A 117 -7.88 9.67 25.23
CA TYR A 117 -7.43 8.72 26.25
C TYR A 117 -8.30 8.73 27.52
N GLN A 118 -8.69 9.91 28.00
CA GLN A 118 -9.64 10.03 29.11
C GLN A 118 -10.98 9.34 28.83
N LYS A 119 -11.54 9.52 27.62
CA LYS A 119 -12.78 8.83 27.22
C LYS A 119 -12.57 7.34 27.12
N TYR A 120 -11.41 6.90 26.62
CA TYR A 120 -11.06 5.48 26.56
C TYR A 120 -11.06 4.86 27.96
N LEU A 121 -10.38 5.46 28.94
CA LEU A 121 -10.36 4.99 30.33
C LEU A 121 -11.77 4.90 30.91
N TYR A 122 -12.59 5.93 30.74
CA TYR A 122 -13.99 5.92 31.18
C TYR A 122 -14.77 4.73 30.59
N PHE A 123 -14.70 4.51 29.27
CA PHE A 123 -15.42 3.39 28.65
C PHE A 123 -14.84 2.02 29.05
N LYS A 124 -13.55 1.95 29.37
CA LYS A 124 -12.86 0.71 29.72
C LYS A 124 -13.39 0.08 31.01
N GLU A 125 -14.00 0.89 31.89
CA GLU A 125 -14.65 0.42 33.12
C GLU A 125 -15.83 -0.53 32.86
N PHE A 126 -16.52 -0.39 31.71
CA PHE A 126 -17.75 -1.15 31.41
C PHE A 126 -17.85 -1.67 29.97
N MET A 127 -16.86 -1.45 29.11
CA MET A 127 -16.81 -1.95 27.74
C MET A 127 -15.48 -2.62 27.41
N LYS A 128 -15.54 -3.68 26.60
CA LYS A 128 -14.34 -4.30 26.01
C LYS A 128 -13.76 -3.41 24.92
N ASP A 129 -12.44 -3.50 24.72
CA ASP A 129 -11.69 -2.74 23.69
C ASP A 129 -12.33 -2.80 22.31
N GLU A 130 -12.73 -4.00 21.87
CA GLU A 130 -13.34 -4.19 20.56
C GLU A 130 -14.71 -3.49 20.44
N GLN A 131 -15.47 -3.38 21.54
CA GLN A 131 -16.73 -2.63 21.57
C GLN A 131 -16.46 -1.12 21.47
N ILE A 132 -15.48 -0.61 22.23
CA ILE A 132 -15.07 0.79 22.19
C ILE A 132 -14.59 1.14 20.78
N ARG A 133 -13.68 0.34 20.21
CA ARG A 133 -13.17 0.51 18.85
C ARG A 133 -14.29 0.59 17.81
N LYS A 134 -15.23 -0.35 17.83
CA LYS A 134 -16.38 -0.38 16.91
C LYS A 134 -17.29 0.84 17.11
N ARG A 135 -17.54 1.26 18.36
CA ARG A 135 -18.34 2.46 18.69
C ARG A 135 -17.77 3.73 18.09
N PHE A 136 -16.44 3.88 18.10
CA PHE A 136 -15.74 5.02 17.52
C PHE A 136 -15.35 4.83 16.05
N LYS A 137 -15.67 3.68 15.46
CA LYS A 137 -15.37 3.33 14.07
C LYS A 137 -13.87 3.44 13.72
N ILE A 138 -13.01 3.00 14.63
CA ILE A 138 -11.54 3.09 14.48
C ILE A 138 -11.02 1.81 13.81
N PRO A 139 -10.20 1.88 12.75
CA PRO A 139 -9.51 0.72 12.20
C PRO A 139 -8.68 -0.01 13.27
N LYS A 140 -8.59 -1.34 13.19
CA LYS A 140 -7.94 -2.15 14.23
C LYS A 140 -6.48 -1.76 14.48
N SER A 141 -5.70 -1.55 13.43
CA SER A 141 -4.30 -1.13 13.55
C SER A 141 -4.17 0.23 14.24
N GLU A 142 -5.00 1.19 13.87
CA GLU A 142 -5.01 2.54 14.45
C GLU A 142 -5.41 2.52 15.94
N PHE A 143 -6.36 1.68 16.29
CA PHE A 143 -6.76 1.52 17.68
C PHE A 143 -5.66 0.90 18.55
N MET A 144 -4.92 -0.08 18.01
CA MET A 144 -3.77 -0.65 18.71
C MET A 144 -2.65 0.38 18.89
N LYS A 145 -2.34 1.18 17.86
CA LYS A 145 -1.38 2.29 17.96
C LYS A 145 -1.80 3.30 19.03
N PHE A 146 -3.09 3.64 19.08
CA PHE A 146 -3.64 4.55 20.09
C PHE A 146 -3.47 4.02 21.52
N ILE A 147 -3.70 2.73 21.76
CA ILE A 147 -3.47 2.14 23.09
C ILE A 147 -1.97 2.15 23.42
N GLN A 148 -1.13 1.70 22.49
CA GLN A 148 0.32 1.60 22.67
C GLN A 148 0.96 2.97 22.93
N SER A 149 0.46 4.04 22.33
CA SER A 149 1.02 5.39 22.54
C SER A 149 0.74 5.99 23.92
N HIS A 150 -0.05 5.31 24.76
CA HIS A 150 -0.41 5.76 26.11
C HIS A 150 -0.10 4.69 27.18
N ASN A 151 0.62 3.63 26.80
CA ASN A 151 1.22 2.65 27.70
C ASN A 151 2.70 2.97 27.87
#